data_AF-A0A9D2AH98-F1
#
_entry.id   AF-A0A9D2AH98-F1
#
_cell.length_a   1.000
_cell.length_b   1.000
_cell.length_c   1.000
_cell.angle_alpha   90.00
_cell.angle_beta   90.00
_cell.angle_gamma   90.00
#
_symmetry.space_group_name_H-M   'P 1'
#
loop_
_entity.id
_entity.type
_entity.pdbx_description
1 polymer ?
#
loop_
_entity_poly.entity_id
_entity_poly.type
_entity_poly.pdbx_seq_one_letter_code
_entity_poly.pdbx_strand_id
1 'polypeptide(L)'
;MSIFQDHFSMLSELERLAAMVQDPVRRRELGAEQWPTAMMAFSLLISNDPDRLDEALEVYPFFREKTPLKERLKSLSLLENFTRSRKGEGWRSFLPYALGDEELISLRAAKLTTLMAKPEEGERFTGVRELVRLLQQREDAPKTLLCAAFELADLRVEPLLEPLLDLPAAQLEGLLPASQANRLSCNWMLKLLEHRPELAELVADSLCAMGQTPQVLDLAMPIPTWAFESPKCQPLHGWTSAEYYARMLPSLQGRLSEDALRRVRDAWGA
;
A
#
# COMPACT_ATOMS: atom_id res chain seq x y z
N MET A 1 21.79 -37.57 8.91
CA MET A 1 20.65 -37.73 7.98
C MET A 1 19.36 -37.01 8.43
N SER A 2 19.33 -36.23 9.53
CA SER A 2 18.08 -35.61 10.03
C SER A 2 17.67 -34.29 9.34
N ILE A 3 18.63 -33.47 8.89
CA ILE A 3 18.33 -32.10 8.42
C ILE A 3 17.64 -32.09 7.03
N PHE A 4 17.94 -33.07 6.18
CA PHE A 4 17.35 -33.18 4.85
C PHE A 4 15.94 -33.76 4.86
N GLN A 5 15.59 -34.58 5.87
CA GLN A 5 14.26 -35.17 6.02
C GLN A 5 13.23 -34.13 6.50
N ASP A 6 13.64 -33.27 7.44
CA ASP A 6 12.78 -32.20 7.97
C ASP A 6 12.46 -31.13 6.91
N HIS A 7 13.41 -30.80 6.02
CA HIS A 7 13.17 -29.86 4.92
C HIS A 7 12.24 -30.42 3.82
N PHE A 8 12.33 -31.70 3.48
CA PHE A 8 11.40 -32.34 2.54
C PHE A 8 9.99 -32.46 3.11
N SER A 9 9.87 -32.78 4.40
CA SER A 9 8.59 -32.85 5.11
C SER A 9 7.88 -31.47 5.14
N MET A 10 8.64 -30.41 5.41
CA MET A 10 8.13 -29.03 5.44
C MET A 10 7.64 -28.54 4.06
N LEU A 11 8.38 -28.85 2.98
CA LEU A 11 7.95 -28.49 1.63
C LEU A 11 6.68 -29.24 1.22
N SER A 12 6.62 -30.54 1.49
CA SER A 12 5.44 -31.36 1.25
C SER A 12 4.22 -30.86 2.04
N GLU A 13 4.42 -30.35 3.26
CA GLU A 13 3.35 -29.80 4.07
C GLU A 13 2.84 -28.45 3.52
N LEU A 14 3.72 -27.58 3.04
CA LEU A 14 3.32 -26.31 2.42
C LEU A 14 2.53 -26.54 1.12
N GLU A 15 2.97 -27.48 0.30
CA GLU A 15 2.25 -27.89 -0.92
C GLU A 15 0.87 -28.48 -0.58
N ARG A 16 0.81 -29.35 0.44
CA ARG A 16 -0.45 -29.93 0.94
C ARG A 16 -1.41 -28.84 1.43
N LEU A 17 -0.93 -27.90 2.22
CA LEU A 17 -1.75 -26.80 2.74
C LEU A 17 -2.23 -25.86 1.63
N ALA A 18 -1.37 -25.53 0.66
CA ALA A 18 -1.76 -24.72 -0.50
C ALA A 18 -2.82 -25.42 -1.36
N ALA A 19 -2.69 -26.74 -1.60
CA ALA A 19 -3.68 -27.53 -2.31
C ALA A 19 -5.02 -27.60 -1.54
N MET A 20 -4.98 -27.72 -0.21
CA MET A 20 -6.19 -27.67 0.61
C MET A 20 -6.91 -26.33 0.52
N VAL A 21 -6.18 -25.22 0.41
CA VAL A 21 -6.76 -23.88 0.26
C VAL A 21 -7.47 -23.73 -1.10
N GLN A 22 -6.88 -24.28 -2.16
CA GLN A 22 -7.45 -24.25 -3.52
C GLN A 22 -8.72 -25.09 -3.66
N ASP A 23 -8.87 -26.17 -2.87
CA ASP A 23 -10.04 -27.03 -2.90
C ASP A 23 -11.16 -26.48 -1.98
N PRO A 24 -12.33 -26.07 -2.53
CA PRO A 24 -13.43 -25.51 -1.74
C PRO A 24 -14.01 -26.43 -0.67
N VAL A 25 -13.88 -27.75 -0.83
CA VAL A 25 -14.32 -28.74 0.15
C VAL A 25 -13.28 -28.86 1.26
N ARG A 26 -12.01 -29.06 0.88
CA ARG A 26 -10.91 -29.28 1.83
C ARG A 26 -10.56 -28.04 2.64
N ARG A 27 -10.74 -26.84 2.10
CA ARG A 27 -10.43 -25.61 2.83
C ARG A 27 -11.24 -25.45 4.11
N ARG A 28 -12.43 -26.05 4.19
CA ARG A 28 -13.27 -26.04 5.40
C ARG A 28 -12.71 -26.94 6.51
N GLU A 29 -11.82 -27.85 6.16
CA GLU A 29 -11.14 -28.77 7.09
C GLU A 29 -9.94 -28.09 7.78
N LEU A 30 -9.47 -26.94 7.28
CA LEU A 30 -8.35 -26.21 7.88
C LEU A 30 -8.71 -25.62 9.24
N GLY A 31 -7.94 -26.01 10.27
CA GLY A 31 -8.05 -25.45 11.61
C GLY A 31 -7.48 -24.03 11.70
N ALA A 32 -7.87 -23.27 12.73
CA ALA A 32 -7.43 -21.90 12.96
C ALA A 32 -5.89 -21.74 12.99
N GLU A 33 -5.18 -22.73 13.55
CA GLU A 33 -3.71 -22.75 13.63
C GLU A 33 -3.03 -23.02 12.27
N GLN A 34 -3.72 -23.67 11.33
CA GLN A 34 -3.18 -24.02 10.01
C GLN A 34 -3.35 -22.89 9.00
N TRP A 35 -4.42 -22.10 9.15
CA TRP A 35 -4.78 -21.01 8.25
C TRP A 35 -3.66 -19.99 7.97
N PRO A 36 -2.88 -19.50 8.97
CA PRO A 36 -1.75 -18.60 8.72
C PRO A 36 -0.72 -19.14 7.74
N THR A 37 -0.30 -20.40 7.93
CA THR A 37 0.70 -21.06 7.08
C THR A 37 0.11 -21.42 5.73
N ALA A 38 -1.14 -21.89 5.70
CA ALA A 38 -1.84 -22.26 4.47
C ALA A 38 -2.08 -21.05 3.56
N MET A 39 -2.50 -19.90 4.11
CA MET A 39 -2.68 -18.66 3.37
C MET A 39 -1.35 -18.17 2.78
N MET A 40 -0.27 -18.18 3.57
CA MET A 40 1.06 -17.81 3.06
C MET A 40 1.53 -18.74 1.93
N ALA A 41 1.41 -20.05 2.10
CA ALA A 41 1.83 -21.04 1.11
C ALA A 41 1.05 -20.89 -0.20
N PHE A 42 -0.28 -20.73 -0.10
CA PHE A 42 -1.14 -20.50 -1.25
C PHE A 42 -0.82 -19.19 -1.97
N SER A 43 -0.71 -18.08 -1.23
CA SER A 43 -0.34 -16.78 -1.82
C SER A 43 1.01 -16.84 -2.54
N LEU A 44 2.01 -17.51 -1.95
CA LEU A 44 3.32 -17.70 -2.56
C LEU A 44 3.25 -18.55 -3.83
N LEU A 45 2.46 -19.63 -3.81
CA LEU A 45 2.28 -20.53 -4.95
C LEU A 45 1.74 -19.77 -6.18
N ILE A 46 0.79 -18.87 -5.98
CA ILE A 46 0.15 -18.12 -7.07
C ILE A 46 0.83 -16.77 -7.36
N SER A 47 1.78 -16.33 -6.52
CA SER A 47 2.37 -14.98 -6.61
C SER A 47 3.09 -14.65 -7.91
N ASN A 48 3.48 -15.66 -8.69
CA ASN A 48 4.12 -15.48 -9.99
C ASN A 48 3.10 -15.29 -11.14
N ASP A 49 1.82 -15.46 -10.86
CA ASP A 49 0.72 -15.35 -11.82
C ASP A 49 -0.22 -14.19 -11.42
N PRO A 50 -0.05 -13.00 -12.01
CA PRO A 50 -0.87 -11.83 -11.69
C PRO A 50 -2.37 -12.03 -11.92
N ASP A 51 -2.74 -12.94 -12.84
CA ASP A 51 -4.13 -13.19 -13.21
C ASP A 51 -4.87 -14.01 -12.14
N ARG A 52 -4.13 -14.60 -11.20
CA ARG A 52 -4.67 -15.43 -10.11
C ARG A 52 -4.87 -14.67 -8.81
N LEU A 53 -4.68 -13.35 -8.81
CA LEU A 53 -4.94 -12.52 -7.62
C LEU A 53 -6.39 -12.69 -7.12
N ASP A 54 -7.36 -12.72 -8.03
CA ASP A 54 -8.77 -12.87 -7.67
C ASP A 54 -9.05 -14.19 -6.93
N GLU A 55 -8.37 -15.28 -7.29
CA GLU A 55 -8.45 -16.55 -6.54
C GLU A 55 -8.01 -16.37 -5.09
N ALA A 56 -6.94 -15.59 -4.84
CA ALA A 56 -6.53 -15.28 -3.48
C ALA A 56 -7.53 -14.39 -2.73
N LEU A 57 -8.19 -13.46 -3.41
CA LEU A 57 -9.19 -12.59 -2.80
C LEU A 57 -10.49 -13.32 -2.49
N GLU A 58 -10.89 -14.32 -3.28
CA GLU A 58 -11.99 -15.22 -2.95
C GLU A 58 -11.67 -16.07 -1.71
N VAL A 59 -10.38 -16.41 -1.54
CA VAL A 59 -9.93 -17.23 -0.43
C VAL A 59 -9.78 -16.43 0.87
N TYR A 60 -9.29 -15.19 0.77
CA TYR A 60 -8.85 -14.37 1.89
C TYR A 60 -9.90 -14.18 3.01
N PRO A 61 -11.21 -13.99 2.73
CA PRO A 61 -12.22 -13.84 3.77
C PRO A 61 -12.26 -15.01 4.77
N PHE A 62 -12.01 -16.25 4.30
CA PHE A 62 -11.96 -17.42 5.18
C PHE A 62 -10.76 -17.37 6.13
N PHE A 63 -9.59 -16.99 5.61
CA PHE A 63 -8.41 -16.75 6.44
C PHE A 63 -8.69 -15.65 7.47
N ARG A 64 -9.28 -14.52 7.04
CA ARG A 64 -9.62 -13.40 7.92
C ARG A 64 -10.59 -13.80 9.03
N GLU A 65 -11.63 -14.57 8.71
CA GLU A 65 -12.64 -15.04 9.66
C GLU A 65 -12.07 -16.05 10.67
N LYS A 66 -11.24 -17.00 10.19
CA LYS A 66 -10.73 -18.11 11.02
C LYS A 66 -9.45 -17.77 11.78
N THR A 67 -8.81 -16.65 11.48
CA THR A 67 -7.54 -16.27 12.10
C THR A 67 -7.67 -14.91 12.79
N PRO A 68 -7.43 -14.83 14.12
CA PRO A 68 -7.43 -13.57 14.86
C PRO A 68 -6.39 -12.57 14.34
N LEU A 69 -6.67 -11.27 14.49
CA LEU A 69 -5.80 -10.16 14.04
C LEU A 69 -4.32 -10.35 14.41
N LYS A 70 -4.05 -10.77 15.65
CA LYS A 70 -2.68 -11.01 16.15
C LYS A 70 -1.93 -12.06 15.32
N GLU A 71 -2.60 -13.14 14.95
CA GLU A 71 -1.99 -14.21 14.15
C GLU A 71 -1.87 -13.82 12.68
N ARG A 72 -2.80 -13.01 12.15
CA ARG A 72 -2.66 -12.43 10.79
C ARG A 72 -1.47 -11.47 10.70
N LEU A 73 -1.23 -10.64 11.72
CA LEU A 73 -0.05 -9.78 11.81
C LEU A 73 1.26 -10.57 11.88
N LYS A 74 1.28 -11.68 12.61
CA LYS A 74 2.43 -12.60 12.64
C LYS A 74 2.65 -13.25 11.28
N SER A 75 1.58 -13.73 10.64
CA SER A 75 1.61 -14.29 9.28
C SER A 75 2.22 -13.31 8.28
N LEU A 76 1.75 -12.05 8.26
CA LEU A 76 2.33 -11.01 7.40
C LEU A 76 3.81 -10.75 7.72
N SER A 77 4.21 -10.79 8.99
CA SER A 77 5.62 -10.61 9.40
C SER A 77 6.51 -11.78 8.97
N LEU A 78 5.98 -13.01 8.99
CA LEU A 78 6.69 -14.18 8.46
C LEU A 78 6.86 -14.08 6.95
N LEU A 79 5.82 -13.65 6.23
CA LEU A 79 5.87 -13.41 4.79
C LEU A 79 6.88 -12.29 4.44
N GLU A 80 6.89 -11.20 5.20
CA GLU A 80 7.90 -10.14 5.08
C GLU A 80 9.33 -10.70 5.20
N ASN A 81 9.61 -11.49 6.23
CA ASN A 81 10.93 -12.09 6.42
C ASN A 81 11.30 -13.06 5.29
N PHE A 82 10.34 -13.87 4.84
CA PHE A 82 10.52 -14.78 3.70
C PHE A 82 10.89 -14.00 2.43
N THR A 83 10.07 -13.03 2.03
CA THR A 83 10.29 -12.21 0.83
C THR A 83 11.62 -11.45 0.91
N ARG A 84 12.00 -10.96 2.10
CA ARG A 84 13.30 -10.30 2.31
C ARG A 84 14.46 -11.27 2.07
N SER A 85 14.41 -12.46 2.67
CA SER A 85 15.44 -13.50 2.48
C SER A 85 15.58 -13.95 1.03
N ARG A 86 14.49 -13.84 0.26
CA ARG A 86 14.43 -14.18 -1.16
C ARG A 86 14.60 -12.97 -2.07
N LYS A 87 15.12 -11.84 -1.57
CA LYS A 87 15.43 -10.64 -2.37
C LYS A 87 14.23 -10.17 -3.21
N GLY A 88 13.05 -10.13 -2.58
CA GLY A 88 11.82 -9.65 -3.21
C GLY A 88 11.01 -10.72 -3.93
N GLU A 89 11.52 -11.94 -4.13
CA GLU A 89 10.70 -13.00 -4.75
C GLU A 89 9.45 -13.31 -3.92
N GLY A 90 8.32 -13.47 -4.60
CA GLY A 90 7.02 -13.72 -3.97
C GLY A 90 6.32 -12.48 -3.38
N TRP A 91 6.82 -11.27 -3.63
CA TRP A 91 6.25 -10.02 -3.09
C TRP A 91 4.75 -9.82 -3.41
N ARG A 92 4.24 -10.33 -4.54
CA ARG A 92 2.80 -10.25 -4.86
C ARG A 92 1.92 -10.98 -3.85
N SER A 93 2.50 -11.86 -3.01
CA SER A 93 1.80 -12.49 -1.89
C SER A 93 1.33 -11.49 -0.82
N PHE A 94 1.82 -10.25 -0.83
CA PHE A 94 1.30 -9.18 0.03
C PHE A 94 -0.05 -8.65 -0.45
N LEU A 95 -0.38 -8.77 -1.74
CA LEU A 95 -1.59 -8.16 -2.33
C LEU A 95 -2.90 -8.66 -1.70
N PRO A 96 -3.08 -9.96 -1.39
CA PRO A 96 -4.28 -10.42 -0.69
C PRO A 96 -4.45 -9.78 0.69
N TYR A 97 -3.36 -9.55 1.42
CA TYR A 97 -3.40 -8.83 2.70
C TYR A 97 -3.72 -7.34 2.50
N ALA A 98 -3.15 -6.73 1.46
CA ALA A 98 -3.37 -5.33 1.13
C ALA A 98 -4.83 -5.05 0.72
N LEU A 99 -5.47 -5.96 0.00
CA LEU A 99 -6.83 -5.77 -0.53
C LEU A 99 -7.93 -6.37 0.37
N GLY A 100 -7.66 -7.47 1.07
CA GLY A 100 -8.68 -8.27 1.75
C GLY A 100 -8.78 -8.11 3.27
N ASP A 101 -7.83 -7.44 3.93
CA ASP A 101 -7.79 -7.31 5.40
C ASP A 101 -8.26 -5.94 5.90
N GLU A 102 -8.34 -5.81 7.22
CA GLU A 102 -8.65 -4.57 7.93
C GLU A 102 -7.53 -3.53 7.74
N GLU A 103 -7.86 -2.24 7.91
CA GLU A 103 -7.01 -1.08 7.57
C GLU A 103 -5.57 -1.19 8.08
N LEU A 104 -5.35 -1.68 9.31
CA LEU A 104 -4.02 -1.85 9.89
C LEU A 104 -3.14 -2.84 9.11
N ILE A 105 -3.66 -4.03 8.77
CA ILE A 105 -2.93 -5.04 8.01
C ILE A 105 -2.81 -4.62 6.56
N SER A 106 -3.91 -4.12 5.99
CA SER A 106 -4.01 -3.66 4.61
C SER A 106 -2.94 -2.59 4.30
N LEU A 107 -2.84 -1.55 5.14
CA LEU A 107 -1.83 -0.50 4.98
C LEU A 107 -0.40 -1.04 5.12
N ARG A 108 -0.15 -1.92 6.10
CA ARG A 108 1.18 -2.53 6.26
C ARG A 108 1.57 -3.37 5.06
N ALA A 109 0.67 -4.19 4.54
CA ALA A 109 0.93 -5.04 3.38
C ALA A 109 1.12 -4.21 2.09
N ALA A 110 0.35 -3.15 1.91
CA ALA A 110 0.55 -2.20 0.81
C ALA A 110 1.93 -1.51 0.89
N LYS A 111 2.37 -1.09 2.09
CA LYS A 111 3.74 -0.56 2.30
C LYS A 111 4.83 -1.60 2.01
N LEU A 112 4.64 -2.85 2.43
CA LEU A 112 5.58 -3.92 2.10
C LEU A 112 5.67 -4.15 0.59
N THR A 113 4.54 -4.05 -0.11
CA THR A 113 4.49 -4.12 -1.58
C THR A 113 5.35 -3.04 -2.21
N THR A 114 5.20 -1.77 -1.81
CA THR A 114 5.98 -0.66 -2.38
C THR A 114 7.48 -0.75 -2.05
N LEU A 115 7.83 -1.30 -0.89
CA LEU A 115 9.21 -1.34 -0.40
C LEU A 115 9.99 -2.59 -0.80
N MET A 116 9.32 -3.71 -1.11
CA MET A 116 9.97 -5.01 -1.30
C MET A 116 9.81 -5.60 -2.69
N ALA A 117 8.92 -5.04 -3.52
CA ALA A 117 8.74 -5.52 -4.88
C ALA A 117 10.06 -5.61 -5.62
N LYS A 118 10.26 -6.75 -6.28
CA LYS A 118 11.44 -6.97 -7.11
C LYS A 118 11.34 -6.04 -8.33
N PRO A 119 12.37 -5.21 -8.62
CA PRO A 119 12.38 -4.35 -9.79
C PRO A 119 12.22 -5.15 -11.08
N GLU A 120 11.34 -4.68 -11.96
CA GLU A 120 11.19 -5.15 -13.34
C GLU A 120 12.09 -4.33 -14.27
N GLU A 121 12.31 -4.79 -15.50
CA GLU A 121 13.18 -4.10 -16.45
C GLU A 121 12.67 -2.67 -16.72
N GLY A 122 13.53 -1.68 -16.46
CA GLY A 122 13.21 -0.26 -16.65
C GLY A 122 12.31 0.37 -15.56
N GLU A 123 11.83 -0.39 -14.57
CA GLU A 123 10.99 0.15 -13.49
C GLU A 123 11.50 -0.23 -12.11
N ARG A 124 11.95 0.78 -11.36
CA ARG A 124 12.48 0.61 -10.01
C ARG A 124 11.37 0.48 -8.95
N PHE A 125 10.24 1.17 -9.14
CA PHE A 125 9.13 1.25 -8.20
C PHE A 125 7.99 0.29 -8.60
N THR A 126 8.35 -0.95 -8.95
CA THR A 126 7.41 -1.99 -9.42
C THR A 126 6.22 -2.16 -8.47
N GLY A 127 6.47 -2.12 -7.16
CA GLY A 127 5.40 -2.24 -6.17
C GLY A 127 4.42 -1.08 -6.22
N VAL A 128 4.90 0.17 -6.40
CA VAL A 128 4.01 1.32 -6.53
C VAL A 128 3.21 1.25 -7.82
N ARG A 129 3.86 0.89 -8.94
CA ARG A 129 3.18 0.70 -10.22
C ARG A 129 2.06 -0.35 -10.11
N GLU A 130 2.29 -1.42 -9.37
CA GLU A 130 1.25 -2.43 -9.13
C GLU A 130 0.10 -1.89 -8.29
N LEU A 131 0.36 -1.13 -7.23
CA LEU A 131 -0.72 -0.51 -6.45
C LEU A 131 -1.55 0.46 -7.31
N VAL A 132 -0.89 1.26 -8.16
CA VAL A 132 -1.55 2.16 -9.11
C VAL A 132 -2.41 1.37 -10.07
N ARG A 133 -1.88 0.31 -10.68
CA ARG A 133 -2.63 -0.58 -11.58
C ARG A 133 -3.89 -1.12 -10.90
N LEU A 134 -3.76 -1.58 -9.65
CA LEU A 134 -4.90 -2.10 -8.89
C LEU A 134 -5.94 -1.01 -8.61
N LEU A 135 -5.51 0.20 -8.22
CA LEU A 135 -6.41 1.35 -8.03
C LEU A 135 -7.14 1.73 -9.32
N GLN A 136 -6.50 1.59 -10.49
CA GLN A 136 -7.16 1.86 -11.77
C GLN A 136 -8.15 0.77 -12.21
N GLN A 137 -7.90 -0.48 -11.84
CA GLN A 137 -8.68 -1.61 -12.33
C GLN A 137 -9.79 -2.06 -11.37
N ARG A 138 -9.73 -1.61 -10.11
CA ARG A 138 -10.61 -2.10 -9.05
C ARG A 138 -11.32 -0.96 -8.34
N GLU A 139 -12.64 -0.92 -8.47
CA GLU A 139 -13.49 0.02 -7.73
C GLU A 139 -13.50 -0.28 -6.22
N ASP A 140 -13.26 -1.54 -5.83
CA ASP A 140 -13.19 -2.00 -4.44
C ASP A 140 -11.81 -1.83 -3.79
N ALA A 141 -10.85 -1.21 -4.50
CA ALA A 141 -9.50 -1.00 -3.98
C ALA A 141 -9.54 -0.13 -2.71
N PRO A 142 -8.96 -0.59 -1.58
CA PRO A 142 -8.99 0.18 -0.35
C PRO A 142 -8.05 1.39 -0.45
N LYS A 143 -8.46 2.50 0.18
CA LYS A 143 -7.67 3.75 0.25
C LYS A 143 -6.23 3.56 0.77
N THR A 144 -6.00 2.51 1.55
CA THR A 144 -4.69 2.13 2.09
C THR A 144 -3.62 1.94 1.03
N LEU A 145 -3.99 1.57 -0.21
CA LEU A 145 -3.05 1.47 -1.33
C LEU A 145 -2.49 2.84 -1.72
N LEU A 146 -3.36 3.84 -1.88
CA LEU A 146 -2.95 5.22 -2.16
C LEU A 146 -2.17 5.80 -0.98
N CYS A 147 -2.64 5.58 0.25
CA CYS A 147 -1.92 5.99 1.46
C CYS A 147 -0.51 5.39 1.50
N ALA A 148 -0.34 4.10 1.20
CA ALA A 148 0.98 3.46 1.20
C ALA A 148 1.93 4.07 0.16
N ALA A 149 1.43 4.50 -1.00
CA ALA A 149 2.23 5.20 -1.99
C ALA A 149 2.62 6.62 -1.53
N PHE A 150 1.66 7.37 -0.97
CA PHE A 150 1.94 8.69 -0.40
C PHE A 150 2.91 8.65 0.77
N GLU A 151 2.79 7.67 1.66
CA GLU A 151 3.66 7.53 2.83
C GLU A 151 5.12 7.19 2.51
N LEU A 152 5.45 6.87 1.24
CA LEU A 152 6.85 6.80 0.80
C LEU A 152 7.55 8.16 0.86
N ALA A 153 6.80 9.26 0.72
CA ALA A 153 7.31 10.62 0.66
C ALA A 153 8.43 10.84 -0.39
N ASP A 154 8.45 10.02 -1.45
CA ASP A 154 9.51 9.97 -2.46
C ASP A 154 9.02 10.52 -3.80
N LEU A 155 9.51 11.71 -4.18
CA LEU A 155 9.06 12.41 -5.39
C LEU A 155 9.32 11.65 -6.69
N ARG A 156 10.25 10.68 -6.70
CA ARG A 156 10.52 9.87 -7.90
C ARG A 156 9.32 9.00 -8.28
N VAL A 157 8.39 8.78 -7.35
CA VAL A 157 7.15 8.02 -7.53
C VAL A 157 6.05 8.87 -8.17
N GLU A 158 6.14 10.20 -8.14
CA GLU A 158 5.09 11.11 -8.60
C GLU A 158 4.56 10.79 -10.02
N PRO A 159 5.40 10.52 -11.04
CA PRO A 159 4.91 10.19 -12.39
C PRO A 159 4.04 8.94 -12.45
N LEU A 160 4.26 7.98 -11.53
CA LEU A 160 3.49 6.75 -11.47
C LEU A 160 2.08 6.98 -10.92
N LEU A 161 1.85 8.07 -10.17
CA LEU A 161 0.56 8.40 -9.60
C LEU A 161 -0.32 9.26 -10.52
N GLU A 162 0.25 9.82 -11.60
CA GLU A 162 -0.49 10.67 -12.53
C GLU A 162 -1.71 9.99 -13.17
N PRO A 163 -1.66 8.69 -13.56
CA PRO A 163 -2.83 8.01 -14.11
C PRO A 163 -4.02 7.93 -13.14
N LEU A 164 -3.81 8.15 -11.83
CA LEU A 164 -4.89 8.16 -10.84
C LEU A 164 -5.71 9.47 -10.86
N LEU A 165 -5.21 10.52 -11.51
CA LEU A 165 -5.95 11.79 -11.66
C LEU A 165 -7.18 11.64 -12.57
N ASP A 166 -7.19 10.62 -13.42
CA ASP A 166 -8.26 10.31 -14.36
C ASP A 166 -9.32 9.34 -13.79
N LEU A 167 -9.19 8.91 -12.52
CA LEU A 167 -10.19 8.05 -11.90
C LEU A 167 -11.56 8.75 -11.82
N PRO A 168 -12.66 7.98 -11.82
CA PRO A 168 -13.99 8.50 -11.56
C PRO A 168 -14.05 9.24 -10.21
N ALA A 169 -14.80 10.35 -10.16
CA ALA A 169 -14.95 11.18 -8.95
C ALA A 169 -15.41 10.36 -7.73
N ALA A 170 -16.41 9.49 -7.90
CA ALA A 170 -16.90 8.60 -6.85
C ALA A 170 -15.83 7.65 -6.30
N GLN A 171 -14.89 7.22 -7.14
CA GLN A 171 -13.78 6.39 -6.69
C GLN A 171 -12.75 7.22 -5.91
N LEU A 172 -12.43 8.43 -6.39
CA LEU A 172 -11.55 9.36 -5.68
C LEU A 172 -12.10 9.74 -4.31
N GLU A 173 -13.41 9.93 -4.18
CA GLU A 173 -14.10 10.16 -2.89
C GLU A 173 -13.95 8.98 -1.91
N GLY A 174 -13.84 7.74 -2.42
CA GLY A 174 -13.57 6.57 -1.58
C GLY A 174 -12.10 6.43 -1.16
N LEU A 175 -11.18 7.01 -1.94
CA LEU A 175 -9.73 6.96 -1.69
C LEU A 175 -9.24 8.13 -0.81
N LEU A 176 -9.96 9.25 -0.81
CA LEU A 176 -9.66 10.47 -0.08
C LEU A 176 -10.67 10.66 1.07
N PRO A 177 -10.34 11.46 2.10
CA PRO A 177 -9.11 12.22 2.30
C PRO A 177 -7.91 11.35 2.71
N ALA A 178 -6.74 11.71 2.19
CA ALA A 178 -5.46 11.22 2.69
C ALA A 178 -4.98 12.12 3.85
N SER A 179 -4.32 11.54 4.86
CA SER A 179 -3.98 12.24 6.11
C SER A 179 -2.50 12.54 6.30
N GLN A 180 -1.61 11.90 5.55
CA GLN A 180 -0.16 12.12 5.71
C GLN A 180 0.31 13.23 4.78
N ALA A 181 0.86 14.31 5.35
CA ALA A 181 1.51 15.36 4.57
C ALA A 181 2.98 15.04 4.26
N ASN A 182 3.34 15.15 2.99
CA ASN A 182 4.70 15.25 2.45
C ASN A 182 4.60 15.92 1.06
N ARG A 183 5.73 16.24 0.43
CA ARG A 183 5.66 16.92 -0.87
C ARG A 183 5.02 16.09 -1.97
N LEU A 184 5.17 14.77 -1.96
CA LEU A 184 4.52 13.90 -2.94
C LEU A 184 2.99 13.99 -2.87
N SER A 185 2.42 13.77 -1.68
CA SER A 185 0.97 13.81 -1.43
C SER A 185 0.38 15.20 -1.69
N CYS A 186 1.05 16.26 -1.22
CA CYS A 186 0.57 17.62 -1.41
C CYS A 186 0.64 18.05 -2.88
N ASN A 187 1.74 17.77 -3.59
CA ASN A 187 1.84 18.04 -5.02
C ASN A 187 0.76 17.31 -5.81
N TRP A 188 0.49 16.05 -5.46
CA TRP A 188 -0.57 15.27 -6.11
C TRP A 188 -1.95 15.91 -5.87
N MET A 189 -2.26 16.39 -4.65
CA MET A 189 -3.49 17.14 -4.38
C MET A 189 -3.61 18.41 -5.23
N LEU A 190 -2.52 19.17 -5.39
CA LEU A 190 -2.51 20.38 -6.21
C LEU A 190 -2.71 20.06 -7.70
N LYS A 191 -2.07 18.99 -8.19
CA LYS A 191 -2.28 18.48 -9.56
C LYS A 191 -3.72 18.01 -9.77
N LEU A 192 -4.31 17.32 -8.79
CA LEU A 192 -5.71 16.91 -8.85
C LEU A 192 -6.64 18.12 -8.93
N LEU A 193 -6.42 19.15 -8.12
CA LEU A 193 -7.21 20.38 -8.17
C LEU A 193 -7.09 21.10 -9.52
N GLU A 194 -5.90 21.10 -10.12
CA GLU A 194 -5.66 21.69 -11.43
C GLU A 194 -6.34 20.90 -12.54
N HIS A 195 -6.24 19.58 -12.50
CA HIS A 195 -6.81 18.68 -13.51
C HIS A 195 -8.34 18.53 -13.39
N ARG A 196 -8.86 18.56 -12.16
CA ARG A 196 -10.26 18.32 -11.80
C ARG A 196 -10.78 19.40 -10.84
N PRO A 197 -10.99 20.66 -11.30
CA PRO A 197 -11.43 21.76 -10.44
C PRO A 197 -12.77 21.50 -9.73
N GLU A 198 -13.62 20.62 -10.27
CA GLU A 198 -14.88 20.22 -9.65
C GLU A 198 -14.69 19.46 -8.32
N LEU A 199 -13.50 18.91 -8.06
CA LEU A 199 -13.16 18.20 -6.82
C LEU A 199 -12.56 19.11 -5.75
N ALA A 200 -12.71 20.44 -5.88
CA ALA A 200 -12.10 21.43 -5.00
C ALA A 200 -12.36 21.19 -3.50
N GLU A 201 -13.59 20.85 -3.11
CA GLU A 201 -13.91 20.58 -1.70
C GLU A 201 -13.25 19.29 -1.20
N LEU A 202 -13.20 18.22 -2.00
CA LEU A 202 -12.51 16.98 -1.64
C LEU A 202 -11.00 17.19 -1.46
N VAL A 203 -10.39 18.01 -2.33
CA VAL A 203 -8.99 18.42 -2.19
C VAL A 203 -8.79 19.26 -0.93
N ALA A 204 -9.67 20.23 -0.66
CA ALA A 204 -9.59 21.04 0.55
C ALA A 204 -9.68 20.18 1.81
N ASP A 205 -10.60 19.21 1.85
CA ASP A 205 -10.76 18.28 2.98
C ASP A 205 -9.53 17.39 3.17
N SER A 206 -8.93 16.92 2.07
CA SER A 206 -7.66 16.19 2.10
C SER A 206 -6.52 17.05 2.65
N LEU A 207 -6.39 18.29 2.18
CA LEU A 207 -5.38 19.22 2.69
C LEU A 207 -5.62 19.56 4.16
N CYS A 208 -6.87 19.72 4.62
CA CYS A 208 -7.19 19.90 6.04
C CYS A 208 -6.76 18.70 6.88
N ALA A 209 -7.01 17.47 6.42
CA ALA A 209 -6.56 16.26 7.10
C ALA A 209 -5.03 16.18 7.17
N MET A 210 -4.35 16.52 6.07
CA MET A 210 -2.88 16.56 5.98
C MET A 210 -2.25 17.61 6.91
N GLY A 211 -2.89 18.76 7.09
CA GLY A 211 -2.39 19.87 7.92
C GLY A 211 -2.16 19.51 9.39
N GLN A 212 -2.79 18.43 9.88
CA GLN A 212 -2.56 17.89 11.22
C GLN A 212 -1.19 17.22 11.39
N THR A 213 -0.44 17.01 10.30
CA THR A 213 0.91 16.46 10.34
C THR A 213 1.88 17.50 10.94
N PRO A 214 2.64 17.17 12.01
CA PRO A 214 3.46 18.14 12.72
C PRO A 214 4.65 18.67 11.91
N GLN A 215 5.14 17.88 10.95
CA GLN A 215 6.23 18.27 10.07
C GLN A 215 6.05 17.61 8.70
N VAL A 216 6.23 18.40 7.64
CA VAL A 216 6.25 17.88 6.26
C VAL A 216 7.67 17.46 5.94
N LEU A 217 7.89 16.16 5.84
CA LEU A 217 9.20 15.57 5.54
C LEU A 217 9.22 14.97 4.14
N ASP A 218 10.22 15.36 3.37
CA ASP A 218 10.52 14.72 2.09
C ASP A 218 11.66 13.73 2.28
N LEU A 219 11.42 12.49 1.84
CA LEU A 219 12.35 11.39 2.06
C LEU A 219 12.75 10.77 0.73
N ALA A 220 14.01 10.37 0.62
CA ALA A 220 14.41 9.38 -0.37
C ALA A 220 14.47 8.01 0.31
N MET A 221 13.61 7.10 -0.14
CA MET A 221 13.58 5.73 0.36
C MET A 221 14.51 4.84 -0.47
N PRO A 222 15.38 4.02 0.17
CA PRO A 222 16.13 3.00 -0.53
C PRO A 222 15.18 1.86 -0.94
N ILE A 223 14.68 1.95 -2.17
CA ILE A 223 13.78 0.96 -2.78
C ILE A 223 14.54 0.20 -3.88
N PRO A 224 14.46 -1.14 -3.93
CA PRO A 224 13.83 -2.01 -2.96
C PRO A 224 14.68 -2.14 -1.68
N THR A 225 14.03 -2.25 -0.52
CA THR A 225 14.69 -2.22 0.79
C THR A 225 15.62 -3.41 1.04
N TRP A 226 15.33 -4.58 0.46
CA TRP A 226 16.16 -5.79 0.62
C TRP A 226 17.51 -5.72 -0.11
N ALA A 227 17.70 -4.74 -1.01
CA ALA A 227 18.97 -4.54 -1.71
C ALA A 227 20.03 -3.83 -0.84
N PHE A 228 19.65 -3.41 0.38
CA PHE A 228 20.49 -2.65 1.29
C PHE A 228 20.62 -3.40 2.62
N GLU A 229 21.84 -3.45 3.17
CA GLU A 229 22.09 -4.07 4.48
C GLU A 229 21.38 -3.32 5.62
N SER A 230 21.32 -1.99 5.51
CA SER A 230 20.61 -1.11 6.44
C SER A 230 19.90 -0.02 5.63
N PRO A 231 18.66 -0.27 5.15
CA PRO A 231 17.90 0.71 4.40
C PRO A 231 17.56 1.89 5.32
N LYS A 232 18.23 3.03 5.13
CA LYS A 232 17.98 4.27 5.87
C LYS A 232 17.29 5.29 4.96
N CYS A 233 16.19 5.87 5.45
CA CYS A 233 15.55 7.01 4.84
C CYS A 233 16.52 8.20 4.83
N GLN A 234 16.68 8.86 3.69
CA GLN A 234 17.44 10.10 3.64
C GLN A 234 16.46 11.28 3.65
N PRO A 235 16.46 12.12 4.70
CA PRO A 235 15.69 13.35 4.67
C PRO A 235 16.30 14.26 3.61
N LEU A 236 15.48 14.71 2.67
CA LEU A 236 15.90 15.65 1.63
C LEU A 236 15.73 17.06 2.14
N HIS A 237 14.50 17.41 2.53
CA HIS A 237 14.12 18.70 3.06
C HIS A 237 12.98 18.51 4.06
N GLY A 238 12.89 19.42 5.02
CA GLY A 238 11.76 19.50 5.94
C GLY A 238 11.31 20.95 6.03
N TRP A 239 10.01 21.18 5.91
CA TRP A 239 9.40 22.48 6.14
C TRP A 239 8.44 22.40 7.32
N THR A 240 8.30 23.51 8.03
CA THR A 240 7.19 23.68 8.97
C THR A 240 5.86 23.70 8.20
N SER A 241 4.76 23.35 8.87
CA SER A 241 3.43 23.34 8.24
C SER A 241 3.07 24.72 7.65
N ALA A 242 3.34 25.81 8.36
CA ALA A 242 3.08 27.17 7.86
C ALA A 242 3.92 27.53 6.62
N GLU A 243 5.22 27.20 6.62
CA GLU A 243 6.09 27.39 5.46
C GLU A 243 5.63 26.58 4.24
N TYR A 244 5.11 25.38 4.49
CA TYR A 244 4.61 24.53 3.42
C TYR A 244 3.30 25.06 2.85
N TYR A 245 2.36 25.47 3.70
CA TYR A 245 1.13 26.14 3.28
C TYR A 245 1.41 27.38 2.43
N ALA A 246 2.36 28.23 2.82
CA ALA A 246 2.73 29.41 2.05
C ALA A 246 3.20 29.08 0.61
N ARG A 247 3.79 27.90 0.40
CA ARG A 247 4.20 27.42 -0.94
C ARG A 247 3.03 26.87 -1.75
N MET A 248 2.05 26.26 -1.09
CA MET A 248 0.84 25.77 -1.75
C MET A 248 -0.11 26.91 -2.13
N LEU A 249 -0.14 27.97 -1.32
CA LEU A 249 -1.11 29.07 -1.42
C LEU A 249 -1.31 29.63 -2.84
N PRO A 250 -0.26 29.92 -3.64
CA PRO A 250 -0.46 30.42 -5.01
C PRO A 250 -1.22 29.45 -5.93
N SER A 251 -1.11 28.14 -5.68
CA SER A 251 -1.83 27.10 -6.44
C SER A 251 -3.26 26.87 -5.95
N LEU A 252 -3.57 27.28 -4.71
CA LEU A 252 -4.90 27.17 -4.11
C LEU A 252 -5.75 28.42 -4.36
N GLN A 253 -5.12 29.59 -4.40
CA GLN A 253 -5.80 30.87 -4.64
C GLN A 253 -6.48 30.87 -6.01
N GLY A 254 -7.76 31.26 -6.03
CA GLY A 254 -8.58 31.27 -7.25
C GLY A 254 -9.06 29.90 -7.71
N ARG A 255 -8.63 28.80 -7.06
CA ARG A 255 -9.12 27.43 -7.31
C ARG A 255 -9.99 26.90 -6.18
N LEU A 256 -9.77 27.35 -4.94
CA LEU A 256 -10.63 27.07 -3.79
C LEU A 256 -11.55 28.25 -3.47
N SER A 257 -12.70 27.96 -2.87
CA SER A 257 -13.58 28.96 -2.27
C SER A 257 -12.88 29.64 -1.08
N GLU A 258 -13.29 30.86 -0.72
CA GLU A 258 -12.70 31.58 0.43
C GLU A 258 -12.86 30.79 1.74
N ASP A 259 -14.01 30.13 1.92
CA ASP A 259 -14.29 29.29 3.07
C ASP A 259 -13.38 28.06 3.10
N ALA A 260 -13.21 27.34 1.99
CA ALA A 260 -12.31 26.21 1.89
C ALA A 260 -10.85 26.62 2.13
N LEU A 261 -10.42 27.74 1.55
CA LEU A 261 -9.06 28.26 1.74
C LEU A 261 -8.79 28.62 3.22
N ARG A 262 -9.77 29.21 3.91
CA ARG A 262 -9.67 29.48 5.35
C ARG A 262 -9.52 28.17 6.15
N ARG A 263 -10.33 27.15 5.88
CA ARG A 263 -10.24 25.84 6.56
C ARG A 263 -8.86 25.20 6.37
N VAL A 264 -8.32 25.24 5.15
CA VAL A 264 -6.98 24.72 4.86
C VAL A 264 -5.93 25.54 5.61
N ARG A 265 -5.99 26.88 5.56
CA ARG A 265 -5.06 27.73 6.31
C ARG A 265 -5.01 27.39 7.79
N ASP A 266 -6.18 27.33 8.43
CA ASP A 266 -6.31 27.08 9.86
C ASP A 266 -5.75 25.70 10.24
N ALA A 267 -5.98 24.68 9.40
CA ALA A 267 -5.45 23.34 9.61
C ALA A 267 -3.92 23.26 9.53
N TRP A 268 -3.27 24.13 8.77
CA TRP A 268 -1.82 24.17 8.59
C TRP A 268 -1.11 25.16 9.55
N GLY A 269 -1.86 25.80 10.44
CA GLY A 269 -1.34 26.72 11.45
C GLY A 269 -0.75 28.01 10.87
N ALA A 270 -1.30 28.48 9.75
CA ALA A 270 -0.83 29.65 9.00
C ALA A 270 -1.78 30.85 9.08
#